data_AF-A0ABC8UJE9-F1
#
_entry.id   AF-A0ABC8UJE9-F1
#
_cell.length_a   1.000
_cell.length_b   1.000
_cell.length_c   1.000
_cell.angle_alpha   90.00
_cell.angle_beta   90.00
_cell.angle_gamma   90.00
#
_symmetry.space_group_name_H-M   'P 1'
#
loop_
_entity.id
_entity.type
_entity.pdbx_description
1 polymer ?
#
loop_
_entity_poly.entity_id
_entity_poly.type
_entity_poly.pdbx_seq_one_letter_code
_entity_poly.pdbx_strand_id
1 'polypeptide(L)'
;MHELRHLQLFGNNLTNDGLQAILSDCPHLVSLDLRQCFSISLAGNSVRSCFEKIKDVRYPNDSTEDYGFDAQISDDDSWDDADAWDPPDMWDCCGSYVSNAAPDYGGLHYEDYF
;
A
#
# COMPACT_ATOMS: atom_id res chain seq x y z
N MET A 1 7.66 -11.92 -19.43
CA MET A 1 6.32 -12.51 -19.17
C MET A 1 5.43 -12.16 -20.36
N HIS A 2 5.12 -13.12 -21.23
CA HIS A 2 4.60 -12.79 -22.57
C HIS A 2 3.08 -12.62 -22.66
N GLU A 3 2.33 -12.80 -21.57
CA GLU A 3 0.85 -12.73 -21.61
C GLU A 3 0.24 -11.77 -20.60
N LEU A 4 1.06 -11.03 -19.85
CA LEU A 4 0.54 -10.06 -18.89
C LEU A 4 -0.12 -8.89 -19.63
N ARG A 5 -1.43 -8.76 -19.44
CA ARG A 5 -2.28 -7.73 -20.09
C ARG A 5 -2.78 -6.68 -19.12
N HIS A 6 -2.92 -7.01 -17.85
CA HIS A 6 -3.44 -6.14 -16.82
C HIS A 6 -2.53 -6.22 -15.61
N LEU A 7 -2.06 -5.06 -15.14
CA LEU A 7 -1.25 -4.96 -13.94
C LEU A 7 -1.81 -3.84 -13.07
N GLN A 8 -2.03 -4.14 -11.80
CA GLN A 8 -2.47 -3.15 -10.82
C GLN A 8 -1.49 -3.11 -9.67
N LEU A 9 -0.96 -1.93 -9.39
CA LEU A 9 -0.05 -1.64 -8.31
C LEU A 9 -0.61 -0.46 -7.54
N PHE A 10 -1.00 -0.71 -6.29
CA PHE A 10 -1.61 0.29 -5.43
C PHE A 10 -0.69 0.59 -4.26
N GLY A 11 -0.40 1.86 -4.00
CA GLY A 11 0.44 2.27 -2.86
C GLY A 11 1.86 1.71 -2.89
N ASN A 12 2.34 1.29 -4.06
CA ASN A 12 3.63 0.63 -4.18
C ASN A 12 4.77 1.65 -4.30
N ASN A 13 5.91 1.35 -3.69
CA ASN A 13 7.14 2.15 -3.83
C ASN A 13 7.86 1.90 -5.18
N LEU A 14 7.09 1.78 -6.27
CA LEU A 14 7.62 1.55 -7.60
C LEU A 14 8.40 2.78 -8.08
N THR A 15 9.60 2.55 -8.60
CA THR A 15 10.45 3.60 -9.18
C THR A 15 10.26 3.68 -10.69
N ASN A 16 10.73 4.77 -11.31
CA ASN A 16 10.71 4.93 -12.77
C ASN A 16 11.47 3.80 -13.49
N ASP A 17 12.59 3.36 -12.93
CA ASP A 17 13.40 2.26 -13.49
C ASP A 17 12.63 0.93 -13.42
N GLY A 18 11.96 0.67 -12.29
CA GLY A 18 11.11 -0.50 -12.13
C GLY A 18 9.92 -0.50 -13.10
N LEU A 19 9.27 0.65 -13.28
CA LEU A 19 8.21 0.82 -14.26
C LEU A 19 8.71 0.53 -15.68
N GLN A 20 9.88 1.04 -16.04
CA GLN A 20 10.48 0.80 -17.35
C GLN A 20 10.80 -0.69 -17.57
N ALA A 21 11.31 -1.38 -16.56
CA ALA A 21 11.59 -2.82 -16.63
C ALA A 21 10.31 -3.65 -16.82
N ILE A 22 9.24 -3.31 -16.12
CA ILE A 22 7.93 -3.97 -16.29
C ILE A 22 7.44 -3.82 -17.73
N LEU A 23 7.55 -2.60 -18.28
CA LEU A 23 7.05 -2.30 -19.62
C LEU A 23 7.94 -2.83 -20.74
N SER A 24 9.25 -3.02 -20.50
CA SER A 24 10.12 -3.75 -21.43
C SER A 24 9.79 -5.24 -21.47
N ASP A 25 9.47 -5.83 -20.31
CA ASP A 25 9.32 -7.27 -20.17
C ASP A 25 7.88 -7.77 -20.43
N CYS A 26 6.93 -6.83 -20.50
CA CYS A 26 5.50 -7.07 -20.73
C CYS A 26 4.97 -6.29 -21.96
N PRO A 27 5.33 -6.69 -23.19
CA PRO A 27 4.97 -5.96 -24.41
C PRO A 27 3.47 -5.99 -24.75
N HIS A 28 2.68 -6.86 -24.11
CA HIS A 28 1.24 -7.01 -24.34
C HIS A 28 0.39 -6.37 -23.24
N LEU A 29 0.99 -5.55 -22.38
CA LEU A 29 0.26 -4.86 -21.32
C LEU A 29 -0.73 -3.85 -21.91
N VAL A 30 -2.02 -4.05 -21.61
CA VAL A 30 -3.14 -3.25 -22.09
C VAL A 30 -3.62 -2.27 -21.02
N SER A 31 -3.57 -2.67 -19.75
CA SER A 31 -4.03 -1.88 -18.61
C SER A 31 -2.96 -1.85 -17.51
N LEU A 32 -2.73 -0.66 -16.99
CA LEU A 32 -1.79 -0.40 -15.90
C LEU A 32 -2.39 0.58 -14.89
N ASP A 33 -2.55 0.13 -13.65
CA ASP A 33 -3.01 0.97 -12.54
C ASP A 33 -1.84 1.24 -11.59
N LEU A 34 -1.53 2.51 -11.38
CA LEU A 34 -0.43 2.99 -10.53
C LEU A 34 -0.91 3.92 -9.41
N ARG A 35 -2.21 3.93 -9.09
CA ARG A 35 -2.75 4.82 -8.05
C ARG A 35 -2.00 4.67 -6.74
N GLN A 36 -1.77 5.78 -6.04
CA GLN A 36 -0.98 5.86 -4.81
C GLN A 36 0.51 5.48 -4.97
N CYS A 37 1.03 5.23 -6.20
CA CYS A 37 2.47 5.00 -6.43
C CYS A 37 3.22 6.33 -6.63
N PHE A 38 3.37 7.11 -5.56
CA PHE A 38 3.93 8.48 -5.62
C PHE A 38 5.43 8.56 -5.88
N SER A 39 6.15 7.43 -5.83
CA SER A 39 7.58 7.35 -6.15
C SER A 39 7.88 7.48 -7.65
N ILE A 40 6.86 7.45 -8.51
CA ILE A 40 6.98 7.55 -9.96
C ILE A 40 6.95 9.03 -10.38
N SER A 41 7.93 9.44 -11.18
CA SER A 41 8.04 10.81 -11.69
C SER A 41 7.57 10.89 -13.14
N LEU A 42 6.38 11.46 -13.35
CA LEU A 42 5.79 11.68 -14.68
C LEU A 42 6.42 12.85 -15.45
N ALA A 43 7.42 13.51 -14.88
CA ALA A 43 8.09 14.67 -15.47
C ALA A 43 9.09 14.28 -16.59
N GLY A 44 9.47 13.00 -16.69
CA GLY A 44 10.41 12.51 -17.71
C GLY A 44 9.74 12.13 -19.04
N ASN A 45 10.36 12.47 -20.16
CA ASN A 45 9.91 12.06 -21.51
C ASN A 45 9.90 10.53 -21.70
N SER A 46 10.79 9.79 -21.02
CA SER A 46 10.89 8.34 -21.10
C SER A 46 9.63 7.65 -20.57
N VAL A 47 9.16 8.08 -19.40
CA VAL A 47 7.96 7.54 -18.74
C VAL A 47 6.70 7.84 -19.55
N ARG A 48 6.61 9.05 -20.13
CA ARG A 48 5.48 9.42 -21.01
C ARG A 48 5.35 8.52 -22.24
N SER A 49 6.45 8.27 -22.93
CA SER A 49 6.45 7.39 -24.11
C SER A 49 6.09 5.94 -23.77
N CYS A 50 6.35 5.52 -22.54
CA CYS A 50 5.95 4.19 -22.08
C CYS A 50 4.43 4.06 -21.93
N PHE A 51 3.75 5.10 -21.43
CA PHE A 51 2.29 5.12 -21.30
C PHE A 51 1.55 5.23 -22.63
N GLU A 52 2.16 5.83 -23.66
CA GLU A 52 1.55 5.93 -25.00
C GLU A 52 1.24 4.56 -25.64
N LYS A 53 1.95 3.50 -25.23
CA LYS A 53 1.75 2.15 -25.74
C LYS A 53 0.63 1.38 -25.03
N ILE A 54 0.18 1.88 -23.88
CA ILE A 54 -0.81 1.23 -23.03
C ILE A 54 -2.16 1.89 -23.27
N LYS A 55 -3.21 1.08 -23.39
CA LYS A 55 -4.55 1.59 -23.72
C LYS A 55 -5.21 2.28 -22.52
N ASP A 56 -5.02 1.71 -21.35
CA ASP A 56 -5.68 2.14 -20.13
C ASP A 56 -4.63 2.32 -19.02
N VAL A 57 -4.45 3.55 -18.57
CA VAL A 57 -3.45 3.91 -17.56
C VAL A 57 -4.14 4.72 -16.49
N ARG A 58 -4.01 4.29 -15.24
CA ARG A 58 -4.40 5.08 -14.06
C ARG A 58 -3.15 5.58 -13.37
N TYR A 59 -3.07 6.89 -13.21
CA TYR A 59 -1.92 7.58 -12.65
C TYR A 59 -1.92 7.56 -11.13
N PRO A 60 -0.76 7.83 -10.49
CA PRO A 60 -0.65 7.88 -9.03
C PRO A 60 -1.68 8.76 -8.33
N ASN A 61 -2.10 9.85 -8.98
CA ASN A 61 -3.02 10.84 -8.42
C ASN A 61 -4.47 10.67 -8.88
N ASP A 62 -4.79 9.61 -9.64
CA ASP A 62 -6.17 9.37 -10.08
C ASP A 62 -7.05 8.92 -8.91
N SER A 63 -8.34 9.24 -8.99
CA SER A 63 -9.33 8.90 -7.95
C SER A 63 -9.35 7.39 -7.67
N THR A 64 -9.54 7.08 -6.40
CA THR A 64 -9.68 5.71 -5.87
C THR A 64 -11.12 5.38 -5.50
N GLU A 65 -12.07 6.26 -5.80
CA GLU A 65 -13.50 6.11 -5.47
C GLU A 65 -14.15 4.87 -6.10
N ASP A 66 -13.63 4.39 -7.23
CA ASP A 66 -14.12 3.17 -7.89
C ASP A 66 -13.48 1.88 -7.32
N TYR A 67 -12.53 2.01 -6.40
CA TYR A 67 -11.90 0.90 -5.72
C TYR A 67 -12.79 0.52 -4.52
N GLY A 68 -13.53 -0.59 -4.66
CA GLY A 68 -14.53 -1.04 -3.69
C GLY A 68 -13.99 -1.55 -2.35
N PHE A 69 -12.70 -1.36 -2.08
CA PHE A 69 -12.09 -1.51 -0.76
C PHE A 69 -11.74 -0.11 -0.27
N ASP A 70 -12.10 0.22 0.98
CA ASP A 70 -11.76 1.50 1.58
C ASP A 70 -10.24 1.71 1.56
N ALA A 71 -9.78 2.44 0.56
CA ALA A 71 -8.44 3.03 0.52
C ALA A 71 -8.41 4.35 1.33
N GLN A 72 -9.55 4.72 1.93
CA GLN A 72 -9.66 5.78 2.92
C GLN A 72 -8.90 5.30 4.15
N ILE A 73 -7.76 5.93 4.44
CA ILE A 73 -7.25 5.96 5.80
C ILE A 73 -8.27 6.83 6.54
N SER A 74 -9.22 6.20 7.24
CA SER A 74 -10.13 6.94 8.10
C SER A 74 -9.31 7.52 9.24
N ASP A 75 -9.13 8.83 9.27
CA ASP A 75 -8.61 9.57 10.44
C ASP A 75 -9.63 9.57 11.62
N ASP A 76 -10.57 8.62 11.65
CA ASP A 76 -11.63 8.54 12.65
C ASP A 76 -11.18 7.70 13.84
N ASP A 77 -10.40 8.32 14.73
CA ASP A 77 -10.10 7.83 16.07
C ASP A 77 -11.33 7.92 17.01
N SER A 78 -12.53 7.55 16.56
CA SER A 78 -13.70 7.42 17.42
C SER A 78 -13.79 6.00 17.98
N TRP A 79 -12.89 5.67 18.91
CA TRP A 79 -12.95 4.44 19.71
C TRP A 79 -14.03 4.54 20.78
N ASP A 80 -15.30 4.49 20.37
CA ASP A 80 -16.44 4.30 21.26
C ASP A 80 -17.36 3.22 20.67
N ASP A 81 -16.87 1.98 20.64
CA ASP A 81 -17.74 0.81 20.82
C ASP A 81 -16.89 -0.35 21.33
N ALA A 82 -16.92 -0.49 22.65
CA ALA A 82 -16.53 -1.70 23.33
C ALA A 82 -17.48 -2.81 22.87
N ASP A 83 -17.03 -3.68 21.95
CA ASP A 83 -17.15 -5.14 22.04
C ASP A 83 -16.83 -5.84 20.71
N ALA A 84 -15.93 -6.82 20.82
CA ALA A 84 -15.87 -8.03 20.01
C ALA A 84 -15.41 -7.96 18.53
N TRP A 85 -14.09 -7.95 18.32
CA TRP A 85 -13.35 -9.04 17.64
C TRP A 85 -11.87 -8.66 17.62
N ASP A 86 -11.03 -9.48 18.25
CA ASP A 86 -9.57 -9.32 18.23
C ASP A 86 -9.00 -10.34 17.23
N PRO A 87 -8.87 -10.01 15.93
CA PRO A 87 -8.14 -10.85 15.00
C PRO A 87 -6.63 -10.69 15.26
N PRO A 88 -5.92 -11.78 15.59
CA PRO A 88 -4.47 -11.71 15.74
C PRO A 88 -3.86 -11.45 14.35
N ASP A 89 -2.89 -10.55 14.33
CA ASP A 89 -1.94 -10.32 13.24
C ASP A 89 -2.47 -9.57 12.01
N MET A 90 -2.85 -8.30 12.21
CA MET A 90 -2.86 -7.32 11.13
C MET A 90 -1.42 -6.89 10.84
N TRP A 91 -0.81 -7.55 9.85
CA TRP A 91 0.40 -7.05 9.19
C TRP A 91 0.11 -5.66 8.62
N ASP A 92 0.80 -4.64 9.13
CA ASP A 92 0.76 -3.32 8.48
C ASP A 92 1.37 -3.44 7.08
N CYS A 93 0.66 -2.95 6.06
CA CYS A 93 1.11 -2.91 4.66
C CYS A 93 2.45 -2.16 4.46
N CYS A 94 2.95 -1.46 5.48
CA CYS A 94 4.31 -0.94 5.56
C CYS A 94 5.07 -1.76 6.61
N GLY A 95 5.77 -2.82 6.17
CA GLY A 95 6.38 -3.84 7.03
C GLY A 95 7.39 -3.34 8.07
N SER A 96 6.91 -2.71 9.14
CA SER A 96 7.68 -2.42 10.35
C SER A 96 7.15 -3.30 11.48
N TYR A 97 8.00 -4.21 11.96
CA TYR A 97 7.71 -5.04 13.12
C TYR A 97 7.69 -4.12 14.35
N VAL A 98 6.51 -3.77 14.86
CA VAL A 98 6.41 -3.08 16.14
C VAL A 98 6.51 -4.12 17.24
N SER A 99 7.74 -4.40 17.68
CA SER A 99 7.98 -5.14 18.92
C SER A 99 7.52 -4.28 20.09
N ASN A 100 6.28 -4.48 20.54
CA ASN A 100 5.82 -3.88 21.79
C ASN A 100 6.41 -4.68 22.95
N ALA A 101 7.46 -4.12 23.54
CA ALA A 101 7.91 -4.47 24.88
C ALA A 101 6.71 -4.40 25.84
N ALA A 102 6.61 -5.40 26.72
CA ALA A 102 5.51 -5.56 27.67
C ALA A 102 5.26 -4.26 28.48
N PRO A 103 4.00 -3.88 28.74
CA PRO A 103 3.71 -2.72 29.56
C PRO A 103 4.08 -2.99 31.03
N ASP A 104 4.63 -1.94 31.64
CA ASP A 104 4.99 -1.79 33.04
C ASP A 104 3.79 -2.07 33.98
N TYR A 105 3.84 -3.19 34.69
CA TYR A 105 2.87 -3.52 35.75
C TYR A 105 3.21 -2.72 37.02
N GLY A 106 2.71 -1.48 37.08
CA GLY A 106 2.77 -0.67 38.29
C GLY A 106 1.84 -1.19 39.39
N GLY A 107 2.40 -1.84 40.41
CA GLY A 107 1.97 -1.73 41.80
C GLY A 107 1.06 -2.83 42.38
N LEU A 108 1.61 -4.01 42.64
CA LEU A 108 1.12 -4.87 43.73
C LEU A 108 2.04 -4.70 44.95
N HIS A 109 1.50 -4.12 46.02
CA HIS A 109 2.13 -4.10 47.34
C HIS A 109 2.37 -5.54 47.82
N TYR A 110 3.64 -5.95 47.88
CA TYR A 110 4.10 -7.08 48.68
C TYR A 110 4.86 -6.49 49.87
N GLU A 111 4.19 -6.34 51.01
CA GLU A 111 4.88 -6.33 52.30
C GLU A 111 4.53 -7.64 53.01
N ASP A 112 5.53 -8.23 53.64
CA ASP A 112 5.51 -9.35 54.58
C ASP A 112 5.39 -10.80 54.05
N TYR A 113 6.54 -11.32 53.61
CA TYR A 113 6.94 -12.71 53.92
C TYR A 113 8.38 -12.73 54.48
N PHE A 114 8.50 -12.59 55.81
CA PHE A 114 9.38 -13.39 56.68
C PHE A 114 8.86 -13.34 58.11
#